data_AF-A0A258CWP5-F1
#
_entry.id   AF-A0A258CWP5-F1
#
_cell.length_a   1.000
_cell.length_b   1.000
_cell.length_c   1.000
_cell.angle_alpha   90.00
_cell.angle_beta   90.00
_cell.angle_gamma   90.00
#
_symmetry.space_group_name_H-M   'P 1'
#
loop_
_entity.id
_entity.type
_entity.pdbx_description
1 polymer ?
#
loop_
_entity_poly.entity_id
_entity_poly.type
_entity_poly.pdbx_seq_one_letter_code
_entity_poly.pdbx_strand_id
1 'polypeptide(L)'
;MTILVAIVGLIESAIWPAALIWALWYFRDDIKLLAARIEEASPTGGIKLKPSQAEKQIGIETDDKGLTTPATLGVTPNRTPAMLKMEELIKRDLDAAVTNGVIRDGDRLSYTISSMAVKSLENHFLKIYMHIFGTQIEGLRLLRERGGVSVSEARAHFSALKAANPQFYGVYGYDDWVGYLLNAGMIEVADDNIRITELGEDFLLFLHARNLRTDKAG
;
A
#
# COMPACT_ATOMS: atom_id res chain seq x y z
N MET A 1 32.31 -44.17 -3.72
CA MET A 1 31.44 -43.11 -4.28
C MET A 1 29.95 -43.33 -4.00
N THR A 2 29.50 -44.56 -3.70
CA THR A 2 28.09 -44.88 -3.37
C THR A 2 27.67 -44.53 -1.93
N ILE A 3 28.57 -44.63 -0.95
CA ILE A 3 28.26 -44.34 0.47
C ILE A 3 28.03 -42.84 0.72
N LEU A 4 28.78 -41.97 0.03
CA LEU A 4 28.68 -40.51 0.18
C LEU A 4 27.36 -39.95 -0.36
N VAL A 5 26.82 -40.54 -1.43
CA VAL A 5 25.50 -40.17 -2.00
C VAL A 5 24.36 -40.61 -1.08
N ALA A 6 24.48 -41.77 -0.42
CA ALA A 6 23.48 -42.24 0.54
C ALA A 6 23.39 -41.36 1.80
N ILE A 7 24.54 -40.87 2.29
CA ILE A 7 24.59 -39.98 3.47
C ILE A 7 23.99 -38.60 3.14
N VAL A 8 24.26 -38.06 1.95
CA VAL A 8 23.71 -36.75 1.51
C VAL A 8 22.19 -36.82 1.37
N GLY A 9 21.63 -37.88 0.79
CA GLY A 9 20.18 -38.06 0.70
C GLY A 9 19.50 -38.22 2.06
N LEU A 10 20.19 -38.80 3.04
CA LEU A 10 19.68 -38.92 4.42
C LEU A 10 19.68 -37.55 5.14
N ILE A 11 20.70 -36.73 4.91
CA ILE A 11 20.79 -35.37 5.48
C ILE A 11 19.73 -34.46 4.86
N GLU A 12 19.55 -34.49 3.54
CA GLU A 12 18.58 -33.64 2.83
C GLU A 12 17.12 -33.96 3.24
N SER A 13 16.83 -35.25 3.48
CA SER A 13 15.53 -35.67 4.01
C SER A 13 15.34 -35.41 5.51
N ALA A 14 16.41 -35.21 6.27
CA ALA A 14 16.35 -34.87 7.70
C ALA A 14 16.35 -33.36 8.00
N ILE A 15 16.64 -32.52 7.00
CA ILE A 15 16.64 -31.06 7.15
C ILE A 15 15.21 -30.51 7.26
N TRP A 16 14.27 -31.00 6.45
CA TRP A 16 12.90 -30.46 6.44
C TRP A 16 12.12 -30.71 7.75
N PRO A 17 12.20 -31.87 8.43
CA PRO A 17 11.52 -32.08 9.71
C PRO A 17 12.16 -31.23 10.82
N ALA A 18 13.49 -31.08 10.80
CA ALA A 18 14.20 -30.23 11.75
C ALA A 18 13.83 -28.75 11.58
N ALA A 19 13.72 -28.26 10.35
CA ALA A 19 13.26 -26.91 10.05
C ALA A 19 11.80 -26.71 10.52
N LEU A 20 10.95 -27.72 10.36
CA LEU A 20 9.54 -27.67 10.76
C LEU A 20 9.39 -27.67 12.29
N ILE A 21 10.18 -28.48 13.00
CA ILE A 21 10.25 -28.48 14.47
C ILE A 21 10.80 -27.15 14.98
N TRP A 22 11.85 -26.62 14.36
CA TRP A 22 12.43 -25.33 14.73
C TRP A 22 11.45 -24.18 14.52
N ALA A 23 10.74 -24.15 13.38
CA ALA A 23 9.71 -23.16 13.11
C ALA A 23 8.55 -23.25 14.12
N LEU A 24 8.06 -24.47 14.41
CA LEU A 24 7.03 -24.68 15.44
C LEU A 24 7.49 -24.20 16.82
N TRP A 25 8.77 -24.35 17.15
CA TRP A 25 9.31 -23.90 18.42
C TRP A 25 9.52 -22.39 18.47
N TYR A 26 10.02 -21.78 17.39
CA TYR A 26 10.25 -20.34 17.30
C TYR A 26 8.93 -19.55 17.33
N PHE A 27 7.91 -20.01 16.61
CA PHE A 27 6.59 -19.37 16.56
C PHE A 27 5.60 -19.87 17.62
N ARG A 28 6.08 -20.60 18.64
CA ARG A 28 5.21 -21.23 19.65
C ARG A 28 4.29 -20.25 20.37
N ASP A 29 4.73 -19.01 20.58
CA ASP A 29 3.97 -18.02 21.34
C ASP A 29 2.91 -17.32 20.46
N ASP A 30 3.21 -17.12 19.17
CA ASP A 30 2.24 -16.63 18.17
C ASP A 30 1.19 -17.69 17.83
N ILE A 31 1.58 -18.97 17.73
CA ILE A 31 0.67 -20.09 17.49
C ILE A 31 -0.29 -20.25 18.67
N LYS A 32 0.14 -20.04 19.92
CA LYS A 32 -0.75 -20.04 21.09
C LYS A 32 -1.79 -18.93 21.03
N LEU A 33 -1.42 -17.74 20.54
CA LEU A 33 -2.33 -16.61 20.33
C LEU A 33 -3.39 -16.90 19.26
N LEU A 34 -3.01 -17.60 18.18
CA LEU A 34 -3.93 -18.03 17.13
C LEU A 34 -4.81 -19.21 17.58
N ALA A 35 -4.24 -20.20 18.26
CA ALA A 35 -4.98 -21.33 18.80
C ALA A 35 -6.00 -20.89 19.87
N ALA A 36 -5.68 -19.89 20.69
CA ALA A 36 -6.63 -19.29 21.64
C ALA A 36 -7.81 -18.57 20.95
N ARG A 37 -7.71 -18.27 19.64
CA ARG A 37 -8.80 -17.66 18.85
C ARG A 37 -9.68 -18.68 18.12
N ILE A 38 -9.29 -19.95 18.08
CA ILE A 38 -10.06 -21.02 17.41
C ILE A 38 -10.88 -21.72 18.50
N GLU A 39 -12.15 -21.34 18.66
CA GLU A 39 -13.01 -21.94 19.70
C GLU A 39 -13.72 -23.22 19.22
N GLU A 40 -14.00 -23.38 17.92
CA GLU A 40 -14.58 -24.62 17.39
C GLU A 40 -14.01 -24.97 16.01
N ALA A 41 -13.42 -26.16 15.91
CA ALA A 41 -13.23 -26.85 14.64
C ALA A 41 -14.40 -27.84 14.46
N SER A 42 -15.41 -27.46 13.66
CA SER A 42 -16.50 -28.38 13.33
C SER A 42 -16.04 -29.44 12.32
N PRO A 43 -16.40 -30.73 12.46
CA PRO A 43 -16.04 -31.80 11.51
C PRO A 43 -16.59 -31.60 10.09
N THR A 44 -17.46 -30.61 9.88
CA THR A 44 -18.02 -30.22 8.59
C THR A 44 -17.53 -28.82 8.18
N GLY A 45 -16.21 -28.71 7.94
CA GLY A 45 -15.64 -27.75 6.99
C GLY A 45 -15.87 -26.25 7.23
N GLY A 46 -16.09 -25.80 8.47
CA GLY A 46 -16.25 -24.38 8.79
C GLY A 46 -15.44 -23.96 10.00
N ILE A 47 -14.47 -23.08 9.81
CA ILE A 47 -13.74 -22.40 10.90
C ILE A 47 -14.47 -21.10 11.19
N LYS A 48 -15.12 -20.98 12.35
CA LYS A 48 -15.65 -19.70 12.84
C LYS A 48 -14.57 -19.03 13.70
N LEU A 49 -13.96 -17.98 13.18
CA LEU A 49 -13.00 -17.15 13.92
C LEU A 49 -13.77 -16.18 14.81
N LYS A 50 -13.34 -16.01 16.07
CA LYS A 50 -13.86 -14.90 16.90
C LYS A 50 -13.46 -13.57 16.25
N PRO A 51 -14.39 -12.60 16.14
CA PRO A 51 -14.04 -11.24 15.77
C PRO A 51 -12.98 -10.72 16.73
N SER A 52 -11.97 -10.05 16.18
CA SER A 52 -10.89 -9.50 17.00
C SER A 52 -11.46 -8.46 17.97
N GLN A 53 -10.77 -8.14 19.06
CA GLN A 53 -11.18 -7.04 19.96
C GLN A 53 -11.30 -5.67 19.23
N ALA A 54 -10.84 -5.54 17.98
CA ALA A 54 -11.10 -4.39 17.13
C ALA A 54 -12.55 -4.33 16.57
N GLU A 55 -13.29 -5.43 16.55
CA GLU A 55 -14.69 -5.49 16.11
C GLU A 55 -15.71 -5.42 17.25
N LYS A 56 -15.29 -5.65 18.51
CA LYS A 56 -16.16 -5.45 19.70
C LYS A 56 -16.43 -3.98 20.04
N GLN A 57 -15.85 -3.03 19.32
CA GLN A 57 -16.19 -1.59 19.42
C GLN A 57 -17.12 -1.10 18.29
N ILE A 58 -17.58 -1.97 17.41
CA ILE A 58 -18.69 -1.68 16.49
C ILE A 58 -19.93 -2.44 16.98
N GLY A 59 -20.25 -2.28 18.26
CA GLY A 59 -21.57 -2.60 18.78
C GLY A 59 -22.48 -1.42 18.50
N ILE A 60 -23.19 -1.43 17.37
CA ILE A 60 -24.37 -0.59 17.21
C ILE A 60 -25.45 -1.20 18.12
N GLU A 61 -25.51 -0.75 19.37
CA GLU A 61 -26.73 -0.83 20.15
C GLU A 61 -27.69 0.22 19.57
N THR A 62 -28.60 -0.23 18.70
CA THR A 62 -29.84 0.50 18.45
C THR A 62 -30.72 0.37 19.69
N ASP A 63 -30.55 1.30 20.63
CA ASP A 63 -31.58 1.60 21.60
C ASP A 63 -32.30 2.89 21.18
N ASP A 64 -33.61 2.73 21.01
CA ASP A 64 -34.56 3.69 20.48
C ASP A 64 -34.96 4.65 21.60
N LYS A 65 -34.18 5.73 21.80
CA LYS A 65 -34.61 6.99 22.45
C LYS A 65 -33.49 8.04 22.48
N GLY A 66 -33.68 9.08 21.66
CA GLY A 66 -33.44 10.49 22.04
C GLY A 66 -32.00 10.96 22.26
N LEU A 67 -31.53 11.79 21.32
CA LEU A 67 -30.43 12.76 21.45
C LEU A 67 -29.06 12.19 21.88
N THR A 68 -28.29 11.72 20.91
CA THR A 68 -26.84 11.55 21.09
C THR A 68 -26.11 12.86 20.75
N THR A 69 -25.48 13.40 21.79
CA THR A 69 -24.38 14.37 21.78
C THR A 69 -23.41 14.07 20.63
N PRO A 70 -22.86 15.07 19.90
CA PRO A 70 -21.89 14.81 18.86
C PRO A 70 -20.70 14.08 19.47
N ALA A 71 -20.40 12.91 18.91
CA ALA A 71 -19.23 12.13 19.25
C ALA A 71 -18.00 13.05 19.25
N THR A 72 -17.40 13.28 20.41
CA THR A 72 -16.07 13.87 20.52
C THR A 72 -15.14 13.03 19.67
N LEU A 73 -14.68 13.58 18.55
CA LEU A 73 -13.62 13.04 17.71
C LEU A 73 -12.49 12.59 18.64
N GLY A 74 -12.27 11.27 18.70
CA GLY A 74 -11.38 10.64 19.67
C GLY A 74 -10.02 11.32 19.71
N VAL A 75 -9.64 11.80 20.88
CA VAL A 75 -8.27 12.24 21.15
C VAL A 75 -7.36 11.04 20.86
N THR A 76 -6.48 11.17 19.86
CA THR A 76 -5.47 10.15 19.54
C THR A 76 -4.71 9.78 20.83
N PRO A 77 -4.79 8.52 21.32
CA PRO A 77 -4.42 8.20 22.70
C PRO A 77 -2.91 8.17 22.98
N ASN A 78 -2.05 8.68 22.08
CA ASN A 78 -0.60 8.71 22.32
C ASN A 78 0.11 9.80 21.49
N ARG A 79 0.05 11.06 21.93
CA ARG A 79 0.77 12.17 21.28
C ARG A 79 2.24 12.16 21.72
N THR A 80 3.15 12.02 20.77
CA THR A 80 4.60 12.13 21.04
C THR A 80 5.04 13.60 21.11
N PRO A 81 6.17 13.93 21.76
CA PRO A 81 6.71 15.29 21.76
C PRO A 81 6.96 15.86 20.36
N ALA A 82 7.35 15.01 19.40
CA ALA A 82 7.53 15.39 18.01
C ALA A 82 6.19 15.79 17.36
N MET A 83 5.12 15.05 17.63
CA MET A 83 3.78 15.39 17.13
C MET A 83 3.32 16.74 17.67
N LEU A 84 3.49 17.00 18.97
CA LEU A 84 3.14 18.29 19.57
C LEU A 84 3.89 19.46 18.93
N LYS A 85 5.20 19.28 18.65
CA LYS A 85 5.99 20.29 17.95
C LYS A 85 5.48 20.54 16.52
N MET A 86 5.11 19.48 15.79
CA MET A 86 4.53 19.63 14.45
C MET A 86 3.15 20.30 14.49
N GLU A 87 2.30 19.97 15.47
CA GLU A 87 1.02 20.64 15.69
C GLU A 87 1.21 22.13 15.97
N GLU A 88 2.21 22.51 16.76
CA GLU A 88 2.53 23.91 17.03
C GLU A 88 3.00 24.66 15.78
N LEU A 89 3.85 24.03 14.96
CA LEU A 89 4.27 24.60 13.67
C LEU A 89 3.08 24.80 12.73
N ILE A 90 2.19 23.81 12.62
CA ILE A 90 0.98 23.91 11.78
C ILE A 90 0.09 25.06 12.27
N LYS A 91 -0.10 25.22 13.57
CA LYS A 91 -0.88 26.34 14.15
C LYS A 91 -0.24 27.68 13.81
N ARG A 92 1.08 27.80 13.95
CA ARG A 92 1.82 29.03 13.61
C ARG A 92 1.71 29.39 12.14
N ASP A 93 1.84 28.40 11.25
CA ASP A 93 1.69 28.61 9.80
C ASP A 93 0.27 29.06 9.46
N LEU A 94 -0.74 28.50 10.13
CA LEU A 94 -2.15 28.89 9.95
C LEU A 94 -2.40 30.32 10.43
N ASP A 95 -1.91 30.69 11.61
CA ASP A 95 -2.05 32.05 12.16
C ASP A 95 -1.31 33.08 11.30
N ALA A 96 -0.14 32.73 10.76
CA ALA A 96 0.58 33.57 9.81
C ALA A 96 -0.18 33.74 8.49
N ALA A 97 -0.80 32.67 7.97
CA ALA A 97 -1.62 32.74 6.76
C ALA A 97 -2.85 33.65 6.95
N VAL A 98 -3.49 33.62 8.12
CA VAL A 98 -4.60 34.53 8.47
C VAL A 98 -4.09 35.98 8.60
N THR A 99 -3.00 36.19 9.33
CA THR A 99 -2.43 37.53 9.59
C THR A 99 -1.98 38.21 8.30
N ASN A 100 -1.40 37.44 7.38
CA ASN A 100 -0.93 37.94 6.08
C ASN A 100 -2.06 38.06 5.04
N GLY A 101 -3.31 37.77 5.41
CA GLY A 101 -4.46 37.87 4.51
C GLY A 101 -4.50 36.80 3.41
N VAL A 102 -3.72 35.72 3.53
CA VAL A 102 -3.74 34.59 2.59
C VAL A 102 -5.06 33.83 2.70
N ILE A 103 -5.59 33.70 3.92
CA ILE A 103 -6.87 33.07 4.20
C ILE A 103 -7.69 33.92 5.17
N ARG A 104 -9.02 33.81 5.09
CA ARG A 104 -9.92 34.42 6.09
C ARG A 104 -9.99 33.50 7.30
N ASP A 105 -10.26 34.07 8.47
CA ASP A 105 -10.34 33.30 9.73
C ASP A 105 -11.39 32.17 9.67
N GLY A 106 -12.52 32.41 8.99
CA GLY A 106 -13.57 31.40 8.76
C GLY A 106 -13.16 30.24 7.83
N ASP A 107 -12.09 30.41 7.03
CA ASP A 107 -11.66 29.42 6.04
C ASP A 107 -10.55 28.48 6.56
N ARG A 108 -10.15 28.64 7.83
CA ARG A 108 -9.08 27.86 8.47
C ARG A 108 -9.24 26.35 8.31
N LEU A 109 -10.47 25.84 8.50
CA LEU A 109 -10.74 24.41 8.38
C LEU A 109 -10.53 23.92 6.95
N SER A 110 -11.12 24.61 5.97
CA SER A 110 -11.00 24.27 4.55
C SER A 110 -9.54 24.30 4.11
N TYR A 111 -8.79 25.33 4.49
CA TYR A 111 -7.35 25.43 4.21
C TYR A 111 -6.55 24.28 4.86
N THR A 112 -6.88 23.93 6.10
CA THR A 112 -6.22 22.82 6.80
C THR A 112 -6.50 21.49 6.10
N ILE A 113 -7.74 21.23 5.70
CA ILE A 113 -8.11 20.01 4.95
C ILE A 113 -7.35 19.96 3.62
N SER A 114 -7.35 21.04 2.84
CA SER A 114 -6.64 21.09 1.56
C SER A 114 -5.13 20.89 1.72
N SER A 115 -4.50 21.55 2.70
CA SER A 115 -3.06 21.38 2.95
C SER A 115 -2.71 19.98 3.44
N MET A 116 -3.56 19.34 4.24
CA MET A 116 -3.40 17.94 4.66
C MET A 116 -3.58 16.98 3.48
N ALA A 117 -4.54 17.24 2.59
CA ALA A 117 -4.74 16.45 1.38
C ALA A 117 -3.51 16.50 0.47
N VAL A 118 -2.95 17.69 0.22
CA VAL A 118 -1.72 17.86 -0.57
C VAL A 118 -0.56 17.08 0.06
N LYS A 119 -0.31 17.23 1.37
CA LYS A 119 0.77 16.48 2.06
C LYS A 119 0.56 14.97 2.01
N SER A 120 -0.68 14.52 2.15
CA SER A 120 -1.02 13.09 2.08
C SER A 120 -0.77 12.54 0.67
N LEU A 121 -1.14 13.30 -0.36
CA LEU A 121 -0.91 12.96 -1.75
C LEU A 121 0.59 12.91 -2.08
N GLU A 122 1.38 13.90 -1.65
CA GLU A 122 2.84 13.89 -1.81
C GLU A 122 3.49 12.67 -1.14
N ASN A 123 3.08 12.36 0.09
CA ASN A 123 3.57 11.18 0.80
C ASN A 123 3.18 9.87 0.09
N HIS A 124 1.99 9.82 -0.50
CA HIS A 124 1.56 8.70 -1.32
C HIS A 124 2.44 8.55 -2.57
N PHE A 125 2.70 9.63 -3.30
CA PHE A 125 3.59 9.64 -4.46
C PHE A 125 5.03 9.29 -4.12
N LEU A 126 5.55 9.71 -2.98
CA LEU A 126 6.88 9.28 -2.52
C LEU A 126 6.94 7.76 -2.33
N LYS A 127 5.92 7.15 -1.72
CA LYS A 127 5.85 5.70 -1.55
C LYS A 127 5.78 4.97 -2.89
N ILE A 128 5.00 5.48 -3.84
CA ILE A 128 4.95 4.93 -5.20
C ILE A 128 6.31 5.06 -5.87
N TYR A 129 6.90 6.25 -5.82
CA TYR A 129 8.20 6.53 -6.41
C TYR A 129 9.30 5.62 -5.86
N MET A 130 9.24 5.18 -4.60
CA MET A 130 10.21 4.23 -4.05
C MET A 130 10.15 2.85 -4.74
N HIS A 131 8.97 2.41 -5.17
CA HIS A 131 8.74 1.03 -5.63
C HIS A 131 8.54 0.90 -7.15
N ILE A 132 8.12 1.96 -7.83
CA ILE A 132 7.90 1.95 -9.29
C ILE A 132 9.21 1.81 -10.09
N PHE A 133 9.19 1.08 -11.19
CA PHE A 133 10.32 0.92 -12.11
C PHE A 133 10.38 2.02 -13.18
N GLY A 134 11.53 2.16 -13.83
CA GLY A 134 11.74 3.15 -14.89
C GLY A 134 10.80 2.90 -16.08
N THR A 135 10.70 1.66 -16.53
CA THR A 135 9.78 1.28 -17.62
C THR A 135 8.31 1.50 -17.30
N GLN A 136 7.91 1.42 -16.02
CA GLN A 136 6.54 1.70 -15.61
C GLN A 136 6.25 3.20 -15.69
N ILE A 137 7.21 4.06 -15.33
CA ILE A 137 7.10 5.51 -15.54
C ILE A 137 7.01 5.83 -17.04
N GLU A 138 7.81 5.16 -17.88
CA GLU A 138 7.73 5.29 -19.33
C GLU A 138 6.36 4.85 -19.87
N GLY A 139 5.83 3.73 -19.37
CA GLY A 139 4.49 3.25 -19.69
C GLY A 139 3.40 4.26 -19.33
N LEU A 140 3.47 4.90 -18.16
CA LEU A 140 2.55 5.98 -17.78
C LEU A 140 2.63 7.17 -18.75
N ARG A 141 3.84 7.57 -19.18
CA ARG A 141 4.00 8.65 -20.18
C ARG A 141 3.38 8.27 -21.53
N LEU A 142 3.59 7.03 -21.98
CA LEU A 142 2.99 6.51 -23.21
C LEU A 142 1.46 6.56 -23.14
N LEU A 143 0.88 6.16 -22.00
CA LEU A 143 -0.57 6.21 -21.77
C LEU A 143 -1.10 7.65 -21.79
N ARG A 144 -0.39 8.59 -21.15
CA ARG A 144 -0.71 10.03 -21.20
C ARG A 144 -0.70 10.56 -22.64
N GLU A 145 0.34 10.25 -23.41
CA GLU A 145 0.51 10.72 -24.78
C GLU A 145 -0.56 10.17 -25.74
N ARG A 146 -0.95 8.91 -25.57
CA ARG A 146 -1.92 8.23 -26.44
C ARG A 146 -3.37 8.35 -25.97
N GLY A 147 -3.60 8.75 -24.72
CA GLY A 147 -4.92 8.76 -24.08
C GLY A 147 -5.45 7.37 -23.67
N GLY A 148 -4.66 6.32 -23.93
CA GLY A 148 -4.96 4.92 -23.67
C GLY A 148 -4.36 3.99 -24.73
N VAL A 149 -4.26 2.70 -24.43
CA VAL A 149 -3.83 1.64 -25.35
C VAL A 149 -4.62 0.35 -25.06
N SER A 150 -4.76 -0.53 -26.05
CA SER A 150 -5.43 -1.81 -25.79
C SER A 150 -4.59 -2.72 -24.87
N VAL A 151 -5.21 -3.68 -24.18
CA VAL A 151 -4.48 -4.66 -23.37
C VAL A 151 -3.48 -5.45 -24.21
N SER A 152 -3.83 -5.76 -25.46
CA SER A 152 -2.93 -6.47 -26.39
C SER A 152 -1.72 -5.63 -26.78
N GLU A 153 -1.89 -4.33 -27.02
CA GLU A 153 -0.80 -3.39 -27.26
C GLU A 153 0.11 -3.24 -26.04
N ALA A 154 -0.47 -3.14 -24.84
CA ALA A 154 0.29 -3.08 -23.59
C ALA A 154 1.13 -4.36 -23.37
N ARG A 155 0.56 -5.54 -23.66
CA ARG A 155 1.30 -6.83 -23.62
C ARG A 155 2.43 -6.89 -24.65
N ALA A 156 2.20 -6.39 -25.86
CA ALA A 156 3.23 -6.32 -26.89
C ALA A 156 4.37 -5.38 -26.48
N HIS A 157 4.03 -4.22 -25.89
CA HIS A 157 5.00 -3.27 -25.37
C HIS A 157 5.85 -3.89 -24.24
N PHE A 158 5.22 -4.52 -23.25
CA PHE A 158 5.95 -5.24 -22.20
C PHE A 158 6.85 -6.35 -22.75
N SER A 159 6.39 -7.10 -23.76
CA SER A 159 7.21 -8.15 -24.38
C SER A 159 8.48 -7.59 -25.02
N ALA A 160 8.40 -6.41 -25.66
CA ALA A 160 9.57 -5.71 -26.18
C ALA A 160 10.53 -5.25 -25.07
N LEU A 161 9.99 -4.70 -23.97
CA LEU A 161 10.77 -4.30 -22.80
C LEU A 161 11.50 -5.49 -22.15
N LYS A 162 10.80 -6.63 -22.02
CA LYS A 162 11.36 -7.87 -21.51
C LYS A 162 12.48 -8.41 -22.38
N ALA A 163 12.34 -8.33 -23.71
CA ALA A 163 13.38 -8.73 -24.64
C ALA A 163 14.62 -7.81 -24.56
N ALA A 164 14.42 -6.51 -24.31
CA ALA A 164 15.51 -5.55 -24.16
C ALA A 164 16.23 -5.65 -22.80
N ASN A 165 15.53 -6.09 -21.75
CA ASN A 165 16.06 -6.15 -20.37
C ASN A 165 15.79 -7.52 -19.69
N PRO A 166 16.28 -8.63 -20.26
CA PRO A 166 15.95 -9.97 -19.77
C PRO A 166 16.44 -10.26 -18.36
N GLN A 167 17.54 -9.63 -17.92
CA GLN A 167 18.07 -9.72 -16.57
C GLN A 167 17.09 -9.22 -15.50
N PHE A 168 16.21 -8.29 -15.88
CA PHE A 168 15.24 -7.69 -14.96
C PHE A 168 13.89 -8.39 -15.08
N TYR A 169 13.35 -8.49 -16.29
CA TYR A 169 12.01 -9.06 -16.53
C TYR A 169 12.00 -10.57 -16.74
N GLY A 170 13.12 -11.27 -16.59
CA GLY A 170 13.19 -12.74 -16.69
C GLY A 170 12.25 -13.42 -15.69
N VAL A 171 12.18 -12.88 -14.47
CA VAL A 171 11.36 -13.39 -13.37
C VAL A 171 10.00 -12.72 -13.22
N TYR A 172 9.81 -11.51 -13.78
CA TYR A 172 8.55 -10.77 -13.70
C TYR A 172 7.69 -10.99 -14.95
N GLY A 173 6.39 -11.17 -14.73
CA GLY A 173 5.38 -11.27 -15.78
C GLY A 173 4.80 -9.90 -16.15
N TYR A 174 4.04 -9.87 -17.25
CA TYR A 174 3.23 -8.72 -17.62
C TYR A 174 2.26 -8.33 -16.50
N ASP A 175 1.64 -9.35 -15.88
CA ASP A 175 0.64 -9.13 -14.84
C ASP A 175 1.25 -8.51 -13.58
N ASP A 176 2.51 -8.79 -13.24
CA ASP A 176 3.23 -8.12 -12.14
C ASP A 176 3.52 -6.65 -12.50
N TRP A 177 3.98 -6.42 -13.72
CA TRP A 177 4.36 -5.10 -14.21
C TRP A 177 3.15 -4.15 -14.28
N VAL A 178 2.02 -4.61 -14.84
CA VAL A 178 0.79 -3.81 -14.92
C VAL A 178 0.04 -3.81 -13.60
N GLY A 179 0.09 -4.92 -12.85
CA GLY A 179 -0.63 -5.11 -11.60
C GLY A 179 -0.21 -4.13 -10.52
N TYR A 180 1.08 -3.78 -10.44
CA TYR A 180 1.53 -2.73 -9.53
C TYR A 180 0.89 -1.37 -9.84
N LEU A 181 0.86 -0.97 -11.13
CA LEU A 181 0.28 0.30 -11.54
C LEU A 181 -1.23 0.35 -11.28
N LEU A 182 -1.92 -0.77 -11.51
CA LEU A 182 -3.34 -0.91 -11.23
C LEU A 182 -3.63 -0.83 -9.72
N ASN A 183 -2.87 -1.58 -8.91
CA ASN A 183 -3.03 -1.60 -7.46
C ASN A 183 -2.67 -0.26 -6.80
N ALA A 184 -1.75 0.50 -7.39
CA ALA A 184 -1.41 1.85 -6.97
C ALA A 184 -2.44 2.90 -7.45
N GLY A 185 -3.42 2.52 -8.27
CA GLY A 185 -4.43 3.42 -8.82
C GLY A 185 -3.88 4.39 -9.88
N MET A 186 -2.71 4.09 -10.47
CA MET A 186 -2.08 4.94 -11.50
C MET A 186 -2.72 4.75 -12.88
N ILE A 187 -3.30 3.57 -13.11
CA ILE A 187 -3.98 3.20 -14.35
C ILE A 187 -5.32 2.55 -14.02
N GLU A 188 -6.19 2.54 -15.01
CA GLU A 188 -7.45 1.82 -15.00
C GLU A 188 -7.60 0.99 -16.28
N VAL A 189 -8.42 -0.06 -16.21
CA VAL A 189 -8.72 -0.92 -17.35
C VAL A 189 -10.23 -0.96 -17.52
N ALA A 190 -10.71 -0.52 -18.68
CA ALA A 190 -12.12 -0.55 -19.06
C ALA A 190 -12.23 -0.91 -20.55
N ASP A 191 -13.14 -1.82 -20.90
CA ASP A 191 -13.44 -2.20 -22.29
C ASP A 191 -12.20 -2.57 -23.14
N ASP A 192 -11.31 -3.41 -22.59
CA ASP A 192 -10.03 -3.81 -23.20
C ASP A 192 -9.03 -2.66 -23.44
N ASN A 193 -9.27 -1.50 -22.83
CA ASN A 193 -8.43 -0.32 -22.94
C ASN A 193 -7.81 0.02 -21.58
N ILE A 194 -6.49 0.22 -21.56
CA ILE A 194 -5.74 0.67 -20.40
C ILE A 194 -5.52 2.17 -20.52
N ARG A 195 -5.84 2.91 -19.46
CA ARG A 195 -5.70 4.37 -19.41
C ARG A 195 -4.98 4.80 -18.14
N ILE A 196 -4.30 5.93 -18.20
CA ILE A 196 -3.78 6.59 -17.01
C ILE A 196 -4.92 7.30 -16.28
N THR A 197 -4.91 7.23 -14.94
CA THR A 197 -5.90 7.92 -14.09
C THR A 197 -5.45 9.35 -13.80
N GLU A 198 -6.34 10.18 -13.25
CA GLU A 198 -5.96 11.50 -12.72
C GLU A 198 -4.82 11.40 -11.67
N LEU A 199 -4.83 10.34 -10.85
CA LEU A 199 -3.79 10.09 -9.86
C LEU A 199 -2.43 9.77 -10.52
N GLY A 200 -2.42 9.00 -11.61
CA GLY A 200 -1.22 8.73 -12.39
C GLY A 200 -0.69 9.98 -13.11
N GLU A 201 -1.58 10.82 -13.62
CA GLU A 201 -1.26 12.10 -14.22
C GLU A 201 -0.58 13.05 -13.21
N ASP A 202 -1.17 13.19 -12.03
CA ASP A 202 -0.61 13.99 -10.93
C ASP A 202 0.73 13.43 -10.44
N PHE A 203 0.88 12.11 -10.42
CA PHE A 203 2.17 11.48 -10.09
C PHE A 203 3.27 11.91 -11.07
N LEU A 204 3.00 11.91 -12.38
CA LEU A 204 3.98 12.37 -13.38
C LEU A 204 4.32 13.86 -13.21
N LEU A 205 3.34 14.70 -12.85
CA LEU A 205 3.58 16.12 -12.52
C LEU A 205 4.44 16.27 -11.27
N PHE A 206 4.18 15.46 -10.24
CA PHE A 206 4.99 15.42 -9.02
C PHE A 206 6.46 15.07 -9.32
N LEU A 207 6.73 14.08 -10.18
CA LEU A 207 8.09 13.74 -10.59
C LEU A 207 8.81 14.93 -11.24
N HIS A 208 8.12 15.62 -12.15
CA HIS A 208 8.65 16.81 -12.82
C HIS A 208 8.91 17.96 -11.84
N ALA A 209 7.93 18.29 -10.99
CA ALA A 209 8.03 19.37 -10.01
C ALA A 209 9.16 19.17 -8.99
N ARG A 210 9.47 17.92 -8.65
CA ARG A 210 10.54 17.55 -7.71
C ARG A 210 11.87 17.22 -8.40
N ASN A 211 11.95 17.35 -9.72
CA ASN A 211 13.12 16.97 -10.53
C ASN A 211 13.64 15.56 -10.21
N LEU A 212 12.70 14.62 -10.04
CA LEU A 212 13.02 13.23 -9.71
C LEU A 212 13.45 12.46 -10.96
N ARG A 213 14.41 11.56 -10.76
CA ARG A 213 14.94 10.71 -11.82
C ARG A 213 13.90 9.72 -12.30
N THR A 214 13.71 9.64 -13.61
CA THR A 214 12.80 8.65 -14.22
C THR A 214 13.53 7.49 -14.86
N ASP A 215 14.86 7.57 -14.98
CA ASP A 215 15.77 6.51 -15.41
C ASP A 215 16.10 5.55 -14.24
N LYS A 216 15.06 5.10 -13.54
CA LYS A 216 15.20 4.15 -12.44
C LYS A 216 15.56 2.76 -12.98
N ALA A 217 16.23 1.96 -12.15
CA ALA A 217 16.48 0.56 -12.47
C ALA A 217 15.15 -0.18 -12.69
N GLY A 218 15.14 -1.01 -13.73
CA GLY A 218 13.96 -1.74 -14.19
C GLY A 218 13.42 -1.22 -15.49
#